data_AF-A0A9X8ZC62-F1
#
_entry.id   AF-A0A9X8ZC62-F1
#
_cell.length_a   1.000
_cell.length_b   1.000
_cell.length_c   1.000
_cell.angle_alpha   90.00
_cell.angle_beta   90.00
_cell.angle_gamma   90.00
#
_symmetry.space_group_name_H-M   'P 1'
#
loop_
_entity.id
_entity.type
_entity.pdbx_description
1 polymer ?
#
loop_
_entity_poly.entity_id
_entity_poly.type
_entity_poly.pdbx_seq_one_letter_code
_entity_poly.pdbx_strand_id
1 'polypeptide(L)'
;MGTWIDISQRLDDNVAVWPGDTPFSYKVNWSKEESGSVNVGQINMSIHTGTHIDAPFHFDDDGKRVIDLDLDLYMGSARVIHLPNKTSIGVDELSHIDLQGVTRLLIRTDAWQDRSVFPQTIPHIQPELAAYLSEVGVRLIGLDLPSVDPLDSKELSAHHELADHGIHILEGLVLDDIGPGNYELAALPLPIVEADGSPVRAVLKKLP
;
A
#
# COMPACT_ATOMS: atom_id res chain seq x y z
N MET A 1 26.73 3.87 1.25
CA MET A 1 25.47 3.09 1.23
C MET A 1 24.37 4.00 1.75
N GLY A 2 23.25 4.12 1.03
CA GLY A 2 22.12 4.94 1.50
C GLY A 2 21.46 4.32 2.74
N THR A 3 20.95 5.18 3.62
CA THR A 3 20.12 4.79 4.78
C THR A 3 18.72 4.43 4.31
N TRP A 4 18.04 3.51 5.00
CA TRP A 4 16.62 3.25 4.80
C TRP A 4 15.78 4.46 5.23
N ILE A 5 14.77 4.79 4.44
CA ILE A 5 13.83 5.89 4.60
C ILE A 5 12.47 5.26 4.85
N ASP A 6 11.83 5.65 5.94
CA ASP A 6 10.49 5.18 6.27
C ASP A 6 9.44 5.87 5.39
N ILE A 7 8.57 5.08 4.79
CA ILE A 7 7.45 5.56 3.96
C ILE A 7 6.11 5.00 4.46
N SER A 8 6.04 4.67 5.75
CA SER A 8 4.83 4.14 6.39
C SER A 8 4.07 5.21 7.15
N GLN A 9 2.74 5.10 7.19
CA GLN A 9 1.89 5.87 8.08
C GLN A 9 2.15 5.49 9.54
N ARG A 10 2.02 6.49 10.42
CA ARG A 10 2.01 6.26 11.85
C ARG A 10 0.68 5.63 12.24
N LEU A 11 0.74 4.53 12.98
CA LEU A 11 -0.43 3.94 13.62
C LEU A 11 -0.55 4.50 15.04
N ASP A 12 -1.43 5.48 15.20
CA ASP A 12 -1.85 6.04 16.48
C ASP A 12 -3.35 6.34 16.46
N ASP A 13 -3.91 6.82 17.58
CA ASP A 13 -5.36 7.02 17.72
C ASP A 13 -5.97 8.03 16.73
N ASN A 14 -5.13 8.76 15.97
CA ASN A 14 -5.59 9.71 14.96
C ASN A 14 -5.47 9.18 13.53
N VAL A 15 -4.95 7.97 13.31
CA VAL A 15 -4.86 7.41 11.96
C VAL A 15 -6.26 7.30 11.36
N ALA A 16 -6.44 7.83 10.14
CA ALA A 16 -7.71 7.68 9.45
C ALA A 16 -7.97 6.21 9.11
N VAL A 17 -9.24 5.83 9.19
CA VAL A 17 -9.73 4.50 8.78
C VAL A 17 -10.86 4.68 7.78
N TRP A 18 -11.13 3.63 7.01
CA TRP A 18 -12.30 3.57 6.14
C TRP A 18 -13.58 3.90 6.93
N PRO A 19 -14.49 4.73 6.40
CA PRO A 19 -15.71 5.12 7.11
C PRO A 19 -16.56 3.90 7.50
N GLY A 20 -16.74 3.70 8.81
CA GLY A 20 -17.49 2.57 9.38
C GLY A 20 -16.65 1.33 9.70
N ASP A 21 -15.36 1.35 9.38
CA ASP A 21 -14.43 0.25 9.66
C ASP A 21 -13.89 0.31 11.11
N THR A 22 -13.19 -0.74 11.53
CA THR A 22 -12.61 -0.91 12.87
C THR A 22 -11.53 0.15 13.13
N PRO A 23 -11.74 1.08 14.08
CA PRO A 23 -10.73 2.08 14.43
C PRO A 23 -9.45 1.43 15.00
N PHE A 24 -8.31 2.04 14.73
CA PHE A 24 -7.07 1.66 15.39
C PHE A 24 -7.15 1.93 16.90
N SER A 25 -6.64 0.99 17.68
CA SER A 25 -6.43 1.15 19.10
C SER A 25 -5.22 0.34 19.55
N TYR A 26 -4.34 1.00 20.30
CA TYR A 26 -3.33 0.33 21.11
C TYR A 26 -3.59 0.62 22.59
N LYS A 27 -3.63 -0.43 23.42
CA LYS A 27 -3.77 -0.29 24.87
C LYS A 27 -2.87 -1.24 25.62
N VAL A 28 -2.43 -0.84 26.81
CA VAL A 28 -1.73 -1.71 27.75
C VAL A 28 -2.78 -2.41 28.62
N ASN A 29 -2.96 -3.71 28.39
CA ASN A 29 -3.93 -4.52 29.15
C ASN A 29 -3.39 -4.98 30.51
N TRP A 30 -2.06 -5.10 30.63
CA TRP A 30 -1.40 -5.47 31.88
C TRP A 30 -0.13 -4.67 32.03
N SER A 31 -0.14 -3.69 32.93
CA SER A 31 1.00 -2.79 33.12
C SER A 31 2.17 -3.49 33.80
N LYS A 32 3.36 -2.90 33.69
CA LYS A 32 4.55 -3.36 34.42
C LYS A 32 4.39 -3.29 35.93
N GLU A 33 3.63 -2.31 36.43
CA GLU A 33 3.32 -2.20 37.86
C GLU A 33 2.47 -3.40 38.32
N GLU A 34 1.44 -3.77 37.56
CA GLU A 34 0.55 -4.88 37.88
C GLU A 34 1.18 -6.26 37.62
N SER A 35 1.99 -6.41 36.57
CA SER A 35 2.64 -7.68 36.21
C SER A 35 3.97 -7.92 36.94
N GLY A 36 4.52 -6.88 37.57
CA GLY A 36 5.83 -6.88 38.21
C GLY A 36 7.03 -6.92 37.25
N SER A 37 6.83 -6.90 35.92
CA SER A 37 7.94 -7.06 34.97
C SER A 37 7.77 -6.38 33.60
N VAL A 38 6.58 -6.48 32.98
CA VAL A 38 6.36 -6.11 31.57
C VAL A 38 5.06 -5.33 31.37
N ASN A 39 5.03 -4.48 30.34
CA ASN A 39 3.78 -3.95 29.80
C ASN A 39 3.31 -4.89 28.68
N VAL A 40 2.11 -5.44 28.81
CA VAL A 40 1.48 -6.29 27.78
C VAL A 40 0.46 -5.46 27.03
N GLY A 41 0.77 -5.15 25.78
CA GLY A 41 -0.09 -4.38 24.88
C GLY A 41 -1.08 -5.27 24.10
N GLN A 42 -2.16 -4.66 23.62
CA GLN A 42 -3.08 -5.20 22.63
C GLN A 42 -3.27 -4.17 21.53
N ILE A 43 -3.26 -4.65 20.28
CA ILE A 43 -3.67 -3.88 19.10
C ILE A 43 -5.05 -4.40 18.66
N ASN A 44 -5.94 -3.49 18.32
CA ASN A 44 -7.19 -3.76 17.60
C ASN A 44 -7.26 -2.79 16.42
N MET A 45 -7.39 -3.30 15.19
CA MET A 45 -7.37 -2.48 13.99
C MET A 45 -8.02 -3.22 12.82
N SER A 46 -8.44 -2.46 11.81
CA SER A 46 -8.67 -3.01 10.47
C SER A 46 -7.33 -3.37 9.80
N ILE A 47 -7.35 -4.38 8.93
CA ILE A 47 -6.22 -4.76 8.10
C ILE A 47 -5.79 -3.62 7.17
N HIS A 48 -6.75 -2.86 6.66
CA HIS A 48 -6.57 -1.79 5.68
C HIS A 48 -6.35 -0.42 6.35
N THR A 49 -5.68 -0.42 7.52
CA THR A 49 -5.34 0.81 8.25
C THR A 49 -3.88 1.19 8.05
N GLY A 50 -3.66 2.43 7.63
CA GLY A 50 -2.31 2.95 7.36
C GLY A 50 -1.68 2.32 6.12
N THR A 51 -0.38 2.06 6.18
CA THR A 51 0.35 1.45 5.06
C THR A 51 0.20 -0.06 5.09
N HIS A 52 -0.36 -0.64 4.03
CA HIS A 52 -0.74 -2.04 3.99
C HIS A 52 -0.71 -2.59 2.56
N ILE A 53 -0.76 -3.91 2.45
CA ILE A 53 -0.93 -4.62 1.19
C ILE A 53 -2.26 -5.34 1.19
N ASP A 54 -2.80 -5.56 0.00
CA ASP A 54 -3.98 -6.38 -0.20
C ASP A 54 -3.60 -7.75 -0.73
N ALA A 55 -4.33 -8.76 -0.27
CA ALA A 55 -4.41 -10.06 -0.90
C ALA A 55 -5.66 -10.11 -1.78
N PRO A 56 -5.69 -10.93 -2.85
CA PRO A 56 -6.89 -11.07 -3.67
C PRO A 56 -8.16 -11.45 -2.88
N PHE A 57 -8.01 -12.16 -1.75
CA PHE A 57 -9.13 -12.47 -0.86
C PHE A 57 -9.93 -11.23 -0.36
N HIS A 58 -9.34 -10.03 -0.40
CA HIS A 58 -10.03 -8.78 -0.05
C HIS A 58 -11.25 -8.49 -0.95
N PHE A 59 -11.18 -8.85 -2.23
CA PHE A 59 -12.19 -8.51 -3.24
C PHE A 59 -12.67 -9.72 -4.05
N ASP A 60 -12.13 -10.92 -3.79
CA ASP A 60 -12.53 -12.18 -4.41
C ASP A 60 -12.61 -13.28 -3.33
N ASP A 61 -13.79 -13.88 -3.13
CA ASP A 61 -14.02 -14.91 -2.10
C ASP A 61 -13.11 -16.15 -2.27
N ASP A 62 -12.70 -16.48 -3.50
CA ASP A 62 -11.81 -17.58 -3.83
C ASP A 62 -10.33 -17.12 -3.99
N GLY A 63 -10.08 -15.84 -3.73
CA GLY A 63 -8.78 -15.20 -3.85
C GLY A 63 -7.74 -15.76 -2.88
N LYS A 64 -6.47 -15.59 -3.26
CA LYS A 64 -5.34 -15.93 -2.38
C LYS A 64 -5.38 -15.10 -1.11
N ARG A 65 -5.02 -15.73 0.00
CA ARG A 65 -4.82 -15.06 1.29
C ARG A 65 -3.38 -14.55 1.39
N VAL A 66 -3.11 -13.69 2.35
CA VAL A 66 -1.79 -13.09 2.56
C VAL A 66 -0.66 -14.12 2.63
N ILE A 67 -0.90 -15.25 3.31
CA ILE A 67 0.12 -16.29 3.50
C ILE A 67 0.51 -17.01 2.19
N ASP A 68 -0.34 -16.94 1.17
CA ASP A 68 -0.14 -17.58 -0.13
C ASP A 68 0.59 -16.66 -1.14
N LEU A 69 0.89 -15.43 -0.74
CA LEU A 69 1.53 -14.42 -1.60
C LEU A 69 3.04 -14.64 -1.68
N ASP A 70 3.60 -14.41 -2.86
CA ASP A 70 5.03 -14.53 -3.11
C ASP A 70 5.80 -13.35 -2.47
N LEU A 71 6.66 -13.64 -1.50
CA LEU A 71 7.43 -12.64 -0.78
C LEU A 71 8.45 -11.91 -1.67
N ASP A 72 8.90 -12.56 -2.76
CA ASP A 72 9.83 -11.95 -3.71
C ASP A 72 9.20 -10.76 -4.43
N LEU A 73 7.90 -10.50 -4.28
CA LEU A 73 7.21 -9.32 -4.81
C LEU A 73 7.32 -8.10 -3.88
N TYR A 74 7.49 -8.31 -2.58
CA TYR A 74 7.42 -7.25 -1.56
C TYR A 74 8.78 -6.71 -1.12
N MET A 75 9.87 -7.20 -1.73
CA MET A 75 11.23 -6.69 -1.53
C MET A 75 12.02 -6.64 -2.83
N GLY A 76 12.78 -5.56 -3.05
CA GLY A 76 13.69 -5.44 -4.19
C GLY A 76 13.58 -4.11 -4.94
N SER A 77 14.13 -4.06 -6.15
CA SER A 77 14.17 -2.83 -6.95
C SER A 77 12.75 -2.29 -7.22
N ALA A 78 12.60 -0.99 -7.03
CA ALA A 78 11.39 -0.21 -7.25
C ALA A 78 11.71 1.13 -7.93
N ARG A 79 10.76 1.62 -8.72
CA ARG A 79 10.77 2.96 -9.30
C ARG A 79 9.72 3.81 -8.59
N VAL A 80 10.11 4.98 -8.10
CA VAL A 80 9.17 6.02 -7.68
C VAL A 80 8.97 6.99 -8.84
N ILE A 81 7.72 7.28 -9.19
CA ILE A 81 7.33 8.36 -10.10
C ILE A 81 6.45 9.37 -9.36
N HIS A 82 6.36 10.59 -9.90
CA HIS A 82 5.57 11.67 -9.32
C HIS A 82 4.53 12.15 -10.33
N LEU A 83 3.25 12.01 -9.98
CA LEU A 83 2.09 12.35 -10.81
C LEU A 83 1.09 13.20 -10.00
N PRO A 84 1.42 14.47 -9.69
CA PRO A 84 0.53 15.32 -8.91
C PRO A 84 -0.65 15.83 -9.74
N ASN A 85 -1.71 16.27 -9.06
CA ASN A 85 -2.89 16.92 -9.65
C ASN A 85 -3.63 16.07 -10.71
N LYS A 86 -3.77 14.77 -10.44
CA LYS A 86 -4.51 13.82 -11.28
C LYS A 86 -5.85 13.46 -10.66
N THR A 87 -6.86 13.27 -11.51
CA THR A 87 -8.17 12.70 -11.13
C THR A 87 -8.24 11.20 -11.41
N SER A 88 -7.43 10.73 -12.35
CA SER A 88 -7.23 9.31 -12.67
C SER A 88 -5.80 9.13 -13.18
N ILE A 89 -5.29 7.90 -13.10
CA ILE A 89 -3.97 7.52 -13.61
C ILE A 89 -4.18 6.38 -14.61
N GLY A 90 -3.93 6.67 -15.88
CA GLY A 90 -4.10 5.74 -16.99
C GLY A 90 -2.83 5.48 -17.79
N VAL A 91 -2.99 4.80 -18.92
CA VAL A 91 -1.90 4.52 -19.86
C VAL A 91 -1.30 5.82 -20.39
N ASP A 92 -2.09 6.86 -20.61
CA ASP A 92 -1.60 8.16 -21.12
C ASP A 92 -0.59 8.81 -20.16
N GLU A 93 -0.80 8.70 -18.85
CA GLU A 93 0.12 9.19 -17.83
C GLU A 93 1.43 8.41 -17.76
N LEU A 94 1.46 7.14 -18.18
CA LEU A 94 2.62 6.26 -17.98
C LEU A 94 3.34 5.88 -19.28
N SER A 95 2.69 6.00 -20.44
CA SER A 95 3.22 5.59 -21.75
C SER A 95 4.48 6.36 -22.19
N HIS A 96 4.71 7.54 -21.62
CA HIS A 96 5.88 8.37 -21.89
C HIS A 96 7.01 8.17 -20.87
N ILE A 97 6.82 7.31 -19.86
CA ILE A 97 7.81 7.00 -18.84
C ILE A 97 8.50 5.68 -19.19
N ASP A 98 9.83 5.65 -19.18
CA ASP A 98 10.58 4.41 -19.37
C ASP A 98 10.47 3.52 -18.11
N LEU A 99 9.67 2.47 -18.24
CA LEU A 99 9.41 1.44 -17.24
C LEU A 99 10.12 0.11 -17.57
N GLN A 100 11.02 0.08 -18.56
CA GLN A 100 11.70 -1.16 -18.91
C GLN A 100 12.49 -1.74 -17.72
N GLY A 101 12.19 -2.99 -17.36
CA GLY A 101 12.81 -3.68 -16.23
C GLY A 101 12.34 -3.21 -14.85
N VAL A 102 11.33 -2.34 -14.77
CA VAL A 102 10.69 -1.96 -13.51
C VAL A 102 9.70 -3.05 -13.12
N THR A 103 9.95 -3.70 -11.98
CA THR A 103 9.04 -4.73 -11.43
C THR A 103 8.13 -4.19 -10.32
N ARG A 104 8.47 -3.05 -9.72
CA ARG A 104 7.68 -2.39 -8.67
C ARG A 104 7.60 -0.91 -8.97
N LEU A 105 6.39 -0.40 -9.07
CA LEU A 105 6.12 1.00 -9.37
C LEU A 105 5.41 1.65 -8.19
N LEU A 106 6.02 2.67 -7.60
CA LEU A 106 5.40 3.49 -6.58
C LEU A 106 5.04 4.84 -7.18
N ILE A 107 3.78 5.26 -7.03
CA ILE A 107 3.27 6.51 -7.59
C ILE A 107 2.98 7.46 -6.43
N ARG A 108 3.71 8.56 -6.41
CA ARG A 108 3.44 9.70 -5.53
C ARG A 108 2.42 10.60 -6.21
N THR A 109 1.26 10.79 -5.60
CA THR A 109 0.16 11.62 -6.12
C THR A 109 0.02 12.95 -5.38
N ASP A 110 0.55 13.06 -4.15
CA ASP A 110 0.35 14.20 -3.24
C ASP A 110 -1.13 14.51 -2.91
N ALA A 111 -2.07 13.60 -3.22
CA ALA A 111 -3.51 13.86 -3.10
C ALA A 111 -4.07 13.55 -1.70
N TRP A 112 -3.30 12.91 -0.81
CA TRP A 112 -3.70 12.63 0.57
C TRP A 112 -2.61 13.00 1.58
N GLN A 113 -2.47 14.31 1.83
CA GLN A 113 -1.41 14.85 2.71
C GLN A 113 -1.73 14.67 4.19
N ASP A 114 -2.95 15.03 4.61
CA ASP A 114 -3.42 14.84 5.98
C ASP A 114 -4.05 13.44 6.15
N ARG A 115 -3.22 12.51 6.62
CA ARG A 115 -3.60 11.10 6.83
C ARG A 115 -4.30 10.85 8.17
N SER A 116 -4.58 11.90 8.94
CA SER A 116 -5.49 11.83 10.09
C SER A 116 -6.96 12.02 9.69
N VAL A 117 -7.22 12.41 8.44
CA VAL A 117 -8.55 12.59 7.87
C VAL A 117 -8.70 11.69 6.66
N PHE A 118 -9.73 10.83 6.65
CA PHE A 118 -10.00 10.00 5.47
C PHE A 118 -10.38 10.90 4.28
N PRO A 119 -9.78 10.72 3.09
CA PRO A 119 -9.98 11.64 1.98
C PRO A 119 -11.42 11.53 1.45
N GLN A 120 -11.93 12.62 0.87
CA GLN A 120 -13.27 12.61 0.24
C GLN A 120 -13.22 12.15 -1.22
N THR A 121 -12.08 12.37 -1.89
CA THR A 121 -11.81 11.94 -3.26
C THR A 121 -10.33 11.62 -3.39
N ILE A 122 -10.00 10.74 -4.34
CA ILE A 122 -8.62 10.38 -4.68
C ILE A 122 -8.48 10.22 -6.21
N PRO A 123 -7.27 10.37 -6.78
CA PRO A 123 -6.98 9.80 -8.08
C PRO A 123 -7.14 8.27 -8.01
N HIS A 124 -7.80 7.67 -8.98
CA HIS A 124 -7.91 6.22 -9.10
C HIS A 124 -7.09 5.71 -10.28
N ILE A 125 -6.74 4.43 -10.23
CA ILE A 125 -6.15 3.71 -11.36
C ILE A 125 -7.24 3.38 -12.38
N GLN A 126 -7.00 3.68 -13.65
CA GLN A 126 -7.88 3.22 -14.72
C GLN A 126 -7.67 1.71 -14.93
N PRO A 127 -8.73 0.88 -15.03
CA PRO A 127 -8.59 -0.58 -15.07
C PRO A 127 -7.69 -1.08 -16.23
N GLU A 128 -7.77 -0.46 -17.41
CA GLU A 128 -6.94 -0.77 -18.58
C GLU A 128 -5.43 -0.58 -18.35
N LEU A 129 -5.04 0.15 -17.30
CA LEU A 129 -3.63 0.34 -16.96
C LEU A 129 -2.98 -0.99 -16.52
N ALA A 130 -3.75 -1.93 -15.95
CA ALA A 130 -3.22 -3.21 -15.48
C ALA A 130 -2.56 -4.02 -16.60
N ALA A 131 -3.21 -4.10 -17.77
CA ALA A 131 -2.66 -4.77 -18.95
C ALA A 131 -1.33 -4.16 -19.39
N TYR A 132 -1.28 -2.83 -19.50
CA TYR A 132 -0.05 -2.11 -19.87
C TYR A 132 1.08 -2.34 -18.87
N LEU A 133 0.80 -2.25 -17.56
CA LEU A 133 1.79 -2.47 -16.50
C LEU A 133 2.36 -3.89 -16.55
N SER A 134 1.50 -4.88 -16.78
CA SER A 134 1.90 -6.28 -16.91
C SER A 134 2.80 -6.50 -18.12
N GLU A 135 2.46 -5.91 -19.28
CA GLU A 135 3.27 -5.99 -20.51
C GLU A 135 4.69 -5.43 -20.32
N VAL A 136 4.84 -4.35 -19.55
CA VAL A 136 6.16 -3.76 -19.26
C VAL A 136 6.89 -4.45 -18.08
N GLY A 137 6.25 -5.42 -17.43
CA GLY A 137 6.84 -6.28 -16.41
C GLY A 137 6.66 -5.79 -14.96
N VAL A 138 5.79 -4.82 -14.71
CA VAL A 138 5.42 -4.40 -13.35
C VAL A 138 4.58 -5.49 -12.69
N ARG A 139 4.89 -5.78 -11.42
CA ARG A 139 4.28 -6.85 -10.62
C ARG A 139 3.77 -6.37 -9.27
N LEU A 140 4.11 -5.14 -8.87
CA LEU A 140 3.58 -4.47 -7.70
C LEU A 140 3.39 -2.99 -8.03
N ILE A 141 2.20 -2.47 -7.72
CA ILE A 141 1.90 -1.05 -7.72
C ILE A 141 1.73 -0.57 -6.28
N GLY A 142 2.33 0.58 -5.96
CA GLY A 142 2.18 1.22 -4.67
C GLY A 142 1.72 2.66 -4.77
N LEU A 143 0.78 3.07 -3.92
CA LEU A 143 0.18 4.40 -3.92
C LEU A 143 0.28 5.08 -2.55
N ASP A 144 0.38 6.41 -2.55
CA ASP A 144 0.21 7.25 -1.36
C ASP A 144 -1.27 7.54 -1.04
N LEU A 145 -2.15 6.60 -1.38
CA LEU A 145 -3.61 6.68 -1.32
C LEU A 145 -4.20 5.48 -0.58
N PRO A 146 -5.43 5.57 -0.03
CA PRO A 146 -6.08 4.46 0.69
C PRO A 146 -6.79 3.45 -0.22
N SER A 147 -6.71 3.64 -1.56
CA SER A 147 -7.29 2.71 -2.54
C SER A 147 -6.67 2.93 -3.93
N VAL A 148 -6.67 1.89 -4.77
CA VAL A 148 -6.50 2.00 -6.23
C VAL A 148 -7.79 2.40 -6.96
N ASP A 149 -8.96 2.20 -6.35
CA ASP A 149 -10.29 2.47 -6.93
C ASP A 149 -10.92 3.76 -6.36
N PRO A 150 -11.97 4.34 -7.00
CA PRO A 150 -12.77 5.38 -6.36
C PRO A 150 -13.33 4.94 -5.01
N LEU A 151 -13.34 5.83 -4.01
CA LEU A 151 -13.73 5.51 -2.63
C LEU A 151 -15.16 4.99 -2.46
N ASP A 152 -16.06 5.32 -3.39
CA ASP A 152 -17.45 4.87 -3.42
C ASP A 152 -17.69 3.67 -4.35
N SER A 153 -16.65 3.18 -5.02
CA SER A 153 -16.73 2.03 -5.92
C SER A 153 -17.20 0.77 -5.20
N LYS A 154 -18.05 0.00 -5.88
CA LYS A 154 -18.49 -1.34 -5.45
C LYS A 154 -18.05 -2.43 -6.40
N GLU A 155 -17.61 -2.06 -7.60
CA GLU A 155 -17.15 -2.98 -8.62
C GLU A 155 -15.65 -3.27 -8.50
N LEU A 156 -14.88 -2.41 -7.81
CA LEU A 156 -13.44 -2.54 -7.58
C LEU A 156 -12.64 -2.95 -8.83
N SER A 157 -12.97 -2.34 -9.98
CA SER A 157 -12.46 -2.77 -11.27
C SER A 157 -10.93 -2.66 -11.38
N ALA A 158 -10.31 -1.68 -10.72
CA ALA A 158 -8.85 -1.60 -10.71
C ALA A 158 -8.23 -2.74 -9.89
N HIS A 159 -8.78 -3.09 -8.73
CA HIS A 159 -8.30 -4.24 -7.96
C HIS A 159 -8.37 -5.54 -8.77
N HIS A 160 -9.52 -5.83 -9.38
CA HIS A 160 -9.72 -7.04 -10.18
C HIS A 160 -8.77 -7.10 -11.37
N GLU A 161 -8.68 -6.04 -12.18
CA GLU A 161 -7.79 -6.03 -13.34
C GLU A 161 -6.31 -6.15 -12.95
N LEU A 162 -5.87 -5.49 -11.86
CA LEU A 162 -4.50 -5.64 -11.36
C LEU A 162 -4.22 -7.08 -10.95
N ALA A 163 -5.15 -7.72 -10.22
CA ALA A 163 -5.01 -9.11 -9.77
C ALA A 163 -4.98 -10.11 -10.94
N ASP A 164 -5.87 -9.94 -11.93
CA ASP A 164 -5.95 -10.78 -13.13
C ASP A 164 -4.65 -10.72 -13.96
N HIS A 165 -3.96 -9.58 -13.90
CA HIS A 165 -2.67 -9.36 -14.54
C HIS A 165 -1.45 -9.68 -13.64
N GLY A 166 -1.69 -10.24 -12.45
CA GLY A 166 -0.63 -10.66 -11.52
C GLY A 166 0.14 -9.51 -10.89
N ILE A 167 -0.51 -8.36 -10.73
CA ILE A 167 0.01 -7.13 -10.12
C ILE A 167 -0.54 -6.99 -8.70
N HIS A 168 0.36 -6.86 -7.74
CA HIS A 168 0.04 -6.76 -6.31
C HIS A 168 -0.07 -5.30 -5.87
N ILE A 169 -0.81 -5.06 -4.79
CA ILE A 169 -1.21 -3.73 -4.34
C ILE A 169 -0.55 -3.39 -3.01
N LEU A 170 -0.05 -2.15 -2.89
CA LEU A 170 0.51 -1.54 -1.69
C LEU A 170 -0.08 -0.14 -1.51
N GLU A 171 -0.82 0.09 -0.44
CA GLU A 171 -1.58 1.31 -0.23
C GLU A 171 -1.12 2.08 1.00
N GLY A 172 -1.55 3.33 1.07
CA GLY A 172 -1.33 4.21 2.21
C GLY A 172 0.14 4.59 2.40
N LEU A 173 0.96 4.65 1.35
CA LEU A 173 2.36 5.07 1.46
C LEU A 173 2.50 6.56 1.85
N VAL A 174 3.65 6.90 2.44
CA VAL A 174 4.06 8.28 2.75
C VAL A 174 5.22 8.66 1.84
N LEU A 175 4.94 9.37 0.75
CA LEU A 175 5.90 9.68 -0.32
C LEU A 175 6.27 11.18 -0.41
N ASP A 176 5.82 12.00 0.53
CA ASP A 176 5.89 13.47 0.53
C ASP A 176 7.32 14.02 0.33
N ASP A 177 8.33 13.34 0.88
CA ASP A 177 9.75 13.72 0.76
C ASP A 177 10.54 12.80 -0.19
N ILE A 178 9.85 11.93 -0.92
CA ILE A 178 10.48 10.96 -1.84
C ILE A 178 10.46 11.54 -3.25
N GLY A 179 11.66 11.80 -3.78
CA GLY A 179 11.83 12.24 -5.17
C GLY A 179 11.75 11.07 -6.16
N PRO A 180 11.37 11.31 -7.43
CA PRO A 180 11.39 10.29 -8.48
C PRO A 180 12.77 9.62 -8.61
N GLY A 181 12.79 8.32 -8.87
CA GLY A 181 14.04 7.57 -9.05
C GLY A 181 13.95 6.10 -8.69
N ASN A 182 15.11 5.44 -8.72
CA ASN A 182 15.22 4.02 -8.39
C ASN A 182 15.58 3.83 -6.90
N TYR A 183 14.88 2.90 -6.27
CA TYR A 183 15.03 2.55 -4.87
C TYR A 183 15.03 1.04 -4.70
N GLU A 184 15.51 0.58 -3.56
CA GLU A 184 15.24 -0.74 -3.01
C GLU A 184 14.03 -0.58 -2.07
N LEU A 185 12.95 -1.33 -2.31
CA LEU A 185 11.76 -1.40 -1.46
C LEU A 185 11.85 -2.60 -0.51
N ALA A 186 11.34 -2.43 0.70
CA ALA A 186 10.91 -3.54 1.54
C ALA A 186 9.54 -3.21 2.17
N ALA A 187 8.55 -4.08 1.94
CA ALA A 187 7.16 -3.92 2.40
C ALA A 187 6.51 -5.29 2.64
N LEU A 188 7.21 -6.19 3.34
CA LEU A 188 6.73 -7.56 3.58
C LEU A 188 5.44 -7.58 4.42
N PRO A 189 4.44 -8.39 4.04
CA PRO A 189 3.28 -8.66 4.88
C PRO A 189 3.63 -9.51 6.11
N LEU A 190 2.79 -9.41 7.14
CA LEU A 190 2.77 -10.34 8.26
C LEU A 190 2.25 -11.71 7.80
N PRO A 191 2.70 -12.82 8.41
CA PRO A 191 2.25 -14.17 8.05
C PRO A 191 0.89 -14.51 8.66
N ILE A 192 -0.15 -13.74 8.31
CA ILE A 192 -1.52 -13.95 8.81
C ILE A 192 -2.22 -14.93 7.88
N VAL A 193 -2.50 -16.14 8.39
CA VAL A 193 -2.93 -17.29 7.58
C VAL A 193 -4.23 -17.03 6.82
N GLU A 194 -5.20 -16.39 7.47
CA GLU A 194 -6.56 -16.24 6.94
C GLU A 194 -6.87 -14.83 6.41
N ALA A 195 -5.90 -13.91 6.41
CA ALA A 195 -6.16 -12.52 6.14
C ALA A 195 -6.30 -12.18 4.65
N ASP A 196 -7.12 -11.16 4.44
CA ASP A 196 -7.41 -10.42 3.21
C ASP A 196 -6.34 -9.36 2.87
N GLY A 197 -5.44 -9.05 3.80
CA GLY A 197 -4.35 -8.11 3.60
C GLY A 197 -3.45 -8.04 4.82
N SER A 198 -2.45 -7.17 4.81
CA SER A 198 -1.60 -6.97 5.99
C SER A 198 -1.09 -5.55 6.10
N PRO A 199 -1.10 -4.93 7.30
CA PRO A 199 -0.28 -3.75 7.54
C PRO A 199 1.19 -4.11 7.36
N VAL A 200 1.98 -3.15 6.88
CA VAL A 200 3.41 -3.32 6.61
C VAL A 200 4.20 -2.13 7.15
N ARG A 201 5.49 -2.35 7.40
CA ARG A 201 6.46 -1.25 7.52
C ARG A 201 7.18 -1.10 6.18
N ALA A 202 6.62 -0.30 5.30
CA ALA A 202 7.23 0.02 4.02
C ALA A 202 8.41 0.98 4.20
N VAL A 203 9.56 0.62 3.62
CA VAL A 203 10.78 1.42 3.62
C VAL A 203 11.44 1.44 2.25
N LEU A 204 12.10 2.55 1.92
CA LEU A 204 12.89 2.72 0.71
C LEU A 204 14.36 2.94 1.02
N LYS A 205 15.24 2.50 0.15
CA LYS A 205 16.66 2.85 0.18
C LYS A 205 17.11 3.25 -1.20
N LYS A 206 17.63 4.47 -1.33
CA LYS A 206 18.03 5.01 -2.63
C LYS A 206 19.13 4.16 -3.25
N LEU A 207 18.92 3.72 -4.49
CA LEU A 207 19.95 3.00 -5.24
C LEU A 207 21.03 3.99 -5.72
N PRO A 208 22.29 3.53 -5.88
CA PRO A 208 23.38 4.36 -6.39
C PRO A 208 23.12 4.91 -7.80
#